data_AF-A0A1H2FZU0-F1
#
_entry.id   AF-A0A1H2FZU0-F1
#
_cell.length_a   1.000
_cell.length_b   1.000
_cell.length_c   1.000
_cell.angle_alpha   90.00
_cell.angle_beta   90.00
_cell.angle_gamma   90.00
#
_symmetry.space_group_name_H-M   'P 1'
#
loop_
_entity.id
_entity.type
_entity.pdbx_description
1 polymer ?
#
loop_
_entity_poly.entity_id
_entity_poly.type
_entity_poly.pdbx_seq_one_letter_code
_entity_poly.pdbx_strand_id
1 'polypeptide(L)'
;MKTLITKNLLKFTLATILLTILFRIGLSTSITNKMTLAVIICSIVYGILMWFNGNYFGRKEYEYLPIYHIGFRFHLSTFLAHNIVSVLWFVFAFESKYENIKVIYITALIWSVILIIHLIYYLSVRKETIKNLDKENLFE
;
A
#
# COMPACT_ATOMS: atom_id res chain seq x y z
N MET A 1 -10.77 17.79 -16.09
CA MET A 1 -9.80 16.70 -16.38
C MET A 1 -9.69 15.83 -15.14
N LYS A 2 -10.01 14.53 -15.20
CA LYS A 2 -9.90 13.65 -14.02
C LYS A 2 -8.41 13.45 -13.71
N THR A 3 -8.00 13.73 -12.47
CA THR A 3 -6.60 13.77 -12.05
C THR A 3 -6.07 12.38 -11.68
N LEU A 4 -4.77 12.15 -11.92
CA LEU A 4 -4.06 10.93 -11.51
C LEU A 4 -4.08 10.71 -9.98
N ILE A 5 -4.30 11.76 -9.20
CA ILE A 5 -4.53 11.71 -7.76
C ILE A 5 -6.00 12.05 -7.52
N THR A 6 -6.77 11.07 -7.02
CA THR A 6 -8.19 11.24 -6.69
C THR A 6 -8.38 11.39 -5.19
N LYS A 7 -9.55 11.91 -4.79
CA LYS A 7 -9.91 12.03 -3.37
C LYS A 7 -9.94 10.68 -2.66
N ASN A 8 -10.37 9.61 -3.34
CA ASN A 8 -10.39 8.26 -2.75
C ASN A 8 -8.98 7.70 -2.58
N LEU A 9 -8.10 7.86 -3.58
CA LEU A 9 -6.69 7.45 -3.45
C LEU A 9 -5.98 8.21 -2.32
N LEU A 10 -6.25 9.51 -2.16
CA LEU A 10 -5.69 10.31 -1.07
C LEU A 10 -6.17 9.83 0.30
N LYS A 11 -7.48 9.60 0.46
CA LYS A 11 -8.05 9.07 1.71
C LYS A 11 -7.53 7.67 2.03
N PHE A 12 -7.44 6.80 1.03
CA PHE A 12 -6.83 5.48 1.15
C PHE A 12 -5.37 5.59 1.64
N THR A 13 -4.57 6.45 1.01
CA THR A 13 -3.15 6.64 1.35
C THR A 13 -3.00 7.16 2.78
N LEU A 14 -3.83 8.12 3.19
CA LEU A 14 -3.83 8.64 4.56
C LEU A 14 -4.18 7.54 5.57
N ALA A 15 -5.23 6.75 5.31
CA ALA A 15 -5.59 5.62 6.15
C ALA A 15 -4.47 4.58 6.22
N THR A 16 -3.81 4.27 5.11
CA THR A 16 -2.66 3.36 5.07
C THR A 16 -1.49 3.87 5.91
N ILE A 17 -1.19 5.18 5.87
CA ILE A 17 -0.14 5.78 6.72
C ILE A 17 -0.50 5.60 8.20
N LEU A 18 -1.73 5.95 8.59
CA LEU A 18 -2.19 5.80 9.98
C LEU A 18 -2.14 4.35 10.45
N LEU A 19 -2.65 3.41 9.65
CA LEU A 19 -2.61 1.98 9.95
C LEU A 19 -1.17 1.47 10.07
N THR A 20 -0.26 1.95 9.22
CA THR A 20 1.16 1.54 9.27
C THR A 20 1.84 2.08 10.52
N ILE A 21 1.55 3.33 10.92
CA ILE A 21 2.06 3.88 12.18
C ILE A 21 1.58 3.04 13.36
N LEU A 22 0.27 2.74 13.43
CA LEU A 22 -0.30 1.89 14.49
C LEU A 22 0.33 0.49 14.50
N PHE A 23 0.55 -0.09 13.32
CA PHE A 23 1.25 -1.36 13.19
C PHE A 23 2.69 -1.28 13.71
N ARG A 24 3.46 -0.24 13.36
CA ARG A 24 4.85 -0.07 13.84
C ARG A 24 4.90 0.11 15.36
N ILE A 25 3.98 0.88 15.95
CA ILE A 25 3.84 1.00 17.41
C ILE A 25 3.63 -0.39 18.03
N GLY A 26 2.63 -1.13 17.55
CA GLY A 26 2.31 -2.46 18.06
C GLY A 26 3.46 -3.45 17.89
N LEU A 27 4.09 -3.46 16.72
CA LEU A 27 5.20 -4.34 16.39
C LEU A 27 6.43 -4.07 17.28
N SER A 28 6.94 -2.83 17.29
CA SER A 28 8.13 -2.47 18.06
C SER A 28 7.93 -2.66 19.57
N THR A 29 6.73 -2.36 20.08
CA THR A 29 6.39 -2.61 21.49
C THR A 29 6.38 -4.11 21.80
N SER A 30 5.76 -4.92 20.94
CA SER A 30 5.65 -6.37 21.14
C SER A 30 7.02 -7.05 21.05
N ILE A 31 7.87 -6.64 20.10
CA ILE A 31 9.24 -7.15 19.97
C ILE A 31 10.07 -6.77 21.20
N THR A 32 9.98 -5.52 21.67
CA THR A 32 10.71 -5.05 22.86
C THR A 32 10.38 -5.87 24.10
N ASN A 33 9.11 -6.23 24.27
CA ASN A 33 8.62 -7.04 25.39
C ASN A 33 8.71 -8.55 25.14
N LYS A 34 9.33 -8.99 24.03
CA LYS A 34 9.46 -10.40 23.63
C LYS A 34 8.12 -11.15 23.56
N MET A 35 7.04 -10.44 23.22
CA MET A 35 5.67 -10.97 23.15
C MET A 35 5.39 -11.51 21.74
N THR A 36 5.85 -12.72 21.43
CA THR A 36 5.71 -13.33 20.09
C THR A 36 4.26 -13.40 19.63
N LEU A 37 3.32 -13.76 20.52
CA LEU A 37 1.91 -13.82 20.17
C LEU A 37 1.35 -12.44 19.76
N ALA A 38 1.77 -11.38 20.45
CA ALA A 38 1.35 -10.02 20.12
C ALA A 38 1.91 -9.55 18.77
N VAL A 39 3.14 -9.94 18.42
CA VAL A 39 3.72 -9.71 17.07
C VAL A 39 2.87 -10.35 15.98
N ILE A 40 2.42 -11.58 16.20
CA ILE A 40 1.57 -12.30 15.24
C ILE A 40 0.21 -11.61 15.12
N ILE A 41 -0.44 -11.32 16.25
CA ILE A 41 -1.75 -10.70 16.29
C ILE A 41 -1.72 -9.31 15.62
N CYS A 42 -0.73 -8.47 15.93
CA CYS A 42 -0.65 -7.13 15.33
C CYS A 42 -0.44 -7.20 13.81
N SER A 43 0.30 -8.20 13.33
CA SER A 43 0.51 -8.43 11.89
C SER A 43 -0.77 -8.87 11.18
N ILE A 44 -1.52 -9.81 11.78
CA ILE A 44 -2.81 -10.29 11.24
C ILE A 44 -3.83 -9.14 11.21
N VAL A 45 -3.97 -8.42 12.32
CA VAL A 45 -4.90 -7.29 12.43
C VAL A 45 -4.55 -6.21 11.40
N TYR A 46 -3.27 -5.87 11.25
CA TYR A 46 -2.83 -4.92 10.22
C TYR A 46 -3.21 -5.40 8.81
N GLY A 47 -2.97 -6.66 8.48
CA GLY A 47 -3.35 -7.25 7.18
C GLY A 47 -4.85 -7.16 6.90
N ILE A 48 -5.69 -7.50 7.90
CA ILE A 48 -7.15 -7.41 7.78
C ILE A 48 -7.61 -5.96 7.57
N LEU A 49 -7.08 -5.02 8.36
CA LEU A 49 -7.46 -3.60 8.23
C LEU A 49 -7.02 -3.01 6.89
N MET A 50 -5.83 -3.38 6.41
CA MET A 50 -5.33 -2.99 5.08
C MET A 50 -6.21 -3.56 3.96
N TRP A 51 -6.68 -4.81 4.09
CA TRP A 51 -7.62 -5.41 3.14
C TRP A 51 -8.94 -4.63 3.09
N PHE A 52 -9.54 -4.32 4.24
CA PHE A 52 -10.77 -3.52 4.28
C PHE A 52 -10.57 -2.10 3.71
N ASN A 53 -9.45 -1.45 4.04
CA ASN A 53 -9.10 -0.13 3.50
C ASN A 53 -9.01 -0.16 1.98
N GLY A 54 -8.29 -1.14 1.42
CA GLY A 54 -8.14 -1.34 -0.02
C GLY A 54 -9.46 -1.65 -0.71
N ASN A 55 -10.24 -2.59 -0.17
CA ASN A 55 -11.53 -2.98 -0.73
C ASN A 55 -12.53 -1.80 -0.75
N TYR A 56 -12.61 -1.05 0.35
CA TYR A 56 -13.54 0.07 0.47
C TYR A 56 -13.22 1.21 -0.51
N PHE A 57 -11.97 1.70 -0.52
CA PHE A 57 -11.60 2.80 -1.41
C PHE A 57 -11.39 2.37 -2.86
N GLY A 58 -11.00 1.12 -3.11
CA GLY A 58 -10.89 0.55 -4.44
C GLY A 58 -12.25 0.49 -5.16
N ARG A 59 -13.30 0.01 -4.47
CA ARG A 59 -14.67 0.04 -5.01
C ARG A 59 -15.16 1.45 -5.32
N LYS A 60 -14.96 2.39 -4.39
CA LYS A 60 -15.33 3.80 -4.58
C LYS A 60 -14.56 4.48 -5.71
N GLU A 61 -13.30 4.11 -5.91
CA GLU A 61 -12.52 4.62 -7.03
C GLU A 61 -13.04 4.08 -8.36
N TYR A 62 -13.36 2.78 -8.43
CA TYR A 62 -13.93 2.16 -9.63
C TYR A 62 -15.25 2.83 -10.03
N GLU A 63 -16.13 3.09 -9.08
CA GLU A 63 -17.41 3.79 -9.32
C GLU A 63 -17.20 5.26 -9.76
N TYR A 64 -16.24 5.97 -9.16
CA TYR A 64 -15.95 7.38 -9.50
C TYR A 64 -15.26 7.53 -10.86
N LEU A 65 -14.36 6.60 -11.15
CA LEU A 65 -13.46 6.65 -12.28
C LEU A 65 -13.14 5.23 -12.72
N PRO A 66 -13.95 4.65 -13.63
CA PRO A 66 -13.74 3.32 -14.17
C PRO A 66 -12.58 3.35 -15.18
N ILE A 67 -11.41 3.82 -14.71
CA ILE A 67 -10.16 3.73 -15.44
C ILE A 67 -9.73 2.27 -15.43
N TYR A 68 -9.24 1.85 -16.58
CA TYR A 68 -8.57 0.59 -16.76
C TYR A 68 -7.38 0.42 -15.78
N HIS A 69 -7.40 -0.63 -14.95
CA HIS A 69 -6.37 -0.99 -13.96
C HIS A 69 -6.05 0.05 -12.88
N ILE A 70 -7.06 0.40 -12.08
CA ILE A 70 -6.93 1.21 -10.84
C ILE A 70 -5.93 0.60 -9.84
N GLY A 71 -5.77 -0.73 -9.84
CA GLY A 71 -4.99 -1.47 -8.84
C GLY A 71 -3.56 -0.96 -8.68
N PHE A 72 -2.85 -0.67 -9.78
CA PHE A 72 -1.45 -0.23 -9.71
C PHE A 72 -1.25 1.00 -8.82
N ARG A 73 -2.13 2.01 -8.93
CA ARG A 73 -2.04 3.26 -8.14
C ARG A 73 -2.15 2.97 -6.64
N PHE A 74 -3.04 2.06 -6.26
CA PHE A 74 -3.24 1.67 -4.87
C PHE A 74 -2.06 0.87 -4.32
N HIS A 75 -1.51 -0.06 -5.11
CA HIS A 75 -0.31 -0.81 -4.71
C HIS A 75 0.93 0.09 -4.60
N LEU A 76 1.12 1.04 -5.52
CA LEU A 76 2.20 2.03 -5.44
C LEU A 76 2.05 2.90 -4.18
N SER A 77 0.86 3.44 -3.91
CA SER A 77 0.59 4.20 -2.68
C SER A 77 0.88 3.39 -1.42
N THR A 78 0.49 2.10 -1.41
CA THR A 78 0.73 1.22 -0.27
C THR A 78 2.22 0.96 -0.06
N PHE A 79 2.94 0.66 -1.14
CA PHE A 79 4.39 0.47 -1.13
C PHE A 79 5.10 1.71 -0.55
N LEU A 80 4.78 2.90 -1.07
CA LEU A 80 5.41 4.14 -0.61
C LEU A 80 5.08 4.43 0.86
N ALA A 81 3.79 4.40 1.22
CA ALA A 81 3.37 4.69 2.59
C ALA A 81 4.00 3.72 3.60
N HIS A 82 3.98 2.41 3.32
CA HIS A 82 4.53 1.41 4.22
C HIS A 82 6.04 1.57 4.42
N ASN A 83 6.79 1.67 3.32
CA ASN A 83 8.25 1.74 3.37
C ASN A 83 8.75 3.08 3.93
N ILE A 84 8.12 4.20 3.56
CA ILE A 84 8.49 5.52 4.12
C ILE A 84 8.26 5.54 5.62
N VAL A 85 7.08 5.11 6.10
CA VAL A 85 6.80 5.06 7.55
C VAL A 85 7.78 4.13 8.25
N SER A 86 8.08 2.97 7.67
CA SER A 86 9.01 2.01 8.27
C SER A 86 10.44 2.53 8.34
N VAL A 87 10.92 3.23 7.32
CA VAL A 87 12.25 3.87 7.35
C VAL A 87 12.28 5.01 8.36
N LEU A 88 11.26 5.88 8.35
CA LEU A 88 11.15 6.99 9.30
C LEU A 88 11.11 6.48 10.75
N TRP A 89 10.54 5.30 10.99
CA TRP A 89 10.54 4.65 12.29
C TRP A 89 11.94 4.48 12.87
N PHE A 90 12.91 4.06 12.04
CA PHE A 90 14.32 3.94 12.43
C PHE A 90 15.04 5.30 12.48
N VAL A 91 14.70 6.21 11.56
CA VAL A 91 15.29 7.57 11.55
C VAL A 91 14.99 8.31 12.86
N PHE A 92 13.80 8.12 13.42
CA PHE A 92 13.38 8.73 14.69
C PHE A 92 13.65 7.87 15.93
N ALA A 93 14.39 6.77 15.81
CA ALA A 93 14.74 5.88 16.91
C ALA A 93 13.52 5.30 17.66
N PHE A 94 12.42 5.02 16.95
CA PHE A 94 11.20 4.43 17.52
C PHE A 94 11.20 2.89 17.49
N GLU A 95 12.18 2.27 16.82
CA GLU A 95 12.33 0.83 16.72
C GLU A 95 12.64 0.17 18.07
N SER A 96 12.36 -1.13 18.14
CA SER A 96 12.91 -1.97 19.20
C SER A 96 14.42 -2.15 19.00
N LYS A 97 15.19 -2.27 20.09
CA LYS A 97 16.62 -2.64 20.06
C LYS A 97 16.90 -4.01 19.42
N TYR A 98 15.89 -4.83 19.21
CA TYR A 98 15.99 -6.14 18.56
C TYR A 98 15.65 -6.08 17.05
N GLU A 99 15.17 -4.95 16.55
CA GLU A 99 14.89 -4.76 15.13
C GLU A 99 16.16 -4.37 14.38
N ASN A 100 16.21 -4.72 13.09
CA ASN A 100 17.32 -4.37 12.21
C ASN A 100 16.79 -3.70 10.94
N ILE A 101 17.28 -2.49 10.65
CA ILE A 101 16.86 -1.72 9.47
C ILE A 101 17.09 -2.46 8.15
N LYS A 102 18.07 -3.38 8.09
CA LYS A 102 18.32 -4.24 6.92
C LYS A 102 17.07 -5.03 6.53
N VAL A 103 16.24 -5.45 7.48
CA VAL A 103 14.99 -6.16 7.21
C VAL A 103 14.03 -5.27 6.41
N ILE A 104 13.94 -3.98 6.75
CA ILE A 104 13.10 -3.01 6.01
C ILE A 104 13.63 -2.85 4.58
N TYR A 105 14.95 -2.70 4.40
CA TYR A 105 15.54 -2.55 3.06
C TYR A 105 15.39 -3.78 2.18
N ILE A 106 15.62 -4.98 2.73
CA ILE A 106 15.43 -6.24 1.99
C ILE A 106 13.96 -6.41 1.60
N THR A 107 13.03 -6.11 2.51
CA THR A 107 11.59 -6.17 2.24
C THR A 107 11.20 -5.18 1.14
N ALA A 108 11.67 -3.93 1.22
CA ALA A 108 11.44 -2.91 0.20
C ALA A 108 11.98 -3.35 -1.16
N LEU A 109 13.18 -3.95 -1.20
CA LEU A 109 13.81 -4.43 -2.43
C LEU A 109 12.99 -5.55 -3.07
N ILE A 110 12.61 -6.59 -2.31
CA ILE A 110 11.79 -7.70 -2.82
C ILE A 110 10.45 -7.18 -3.34
N TRP A 111 9.79 -6.31 -2.57
CA TRP A 111 8.50 -5.74 -2.97
C TRP A 111 8.63 -4.81 -4.19
N SER A 112 9.75 -4.11 -4.34
CA SER A 112 10.00 -3.25 -5.51
C SER A 112 10.05 -4.06 -6.81
N VAL A 113 10.61 -5.27 -6.81
CA VAL A 113 10.63 -6.14 -7.99
C VAL A 113 9.20 -6.49 -8.42
N ILE A 114 8.35 -6.88 -7.48
CA ILE A 114 6.92 -7.18 -7.74
C ILE A 114 6.20 -5.94 -8.27
N LEU A 115 6.47 -4.77 -7.68
CA LEU A 115 5.85 -3.51 -8.10
C LEU A 115 6.28 -3.08 -9.50
N ILE A 116 7.55 -3.30 -9.87
CA ILE A 116 8.07 -3.02 -11.21
C ILE A 116 7.39 -3.93 -12.24
N ILE A 117 7.24 -5.23 -11.95
CA ILE A 117 6.50 -6.15 -12.82
C ILE A 117 5.06 -5.65 -13.01
N HIS A 118 4.39 -5.24 -11.94
CA HIS A 118 3.04 -4.68 -12.02
C HIS A 118 3.00 -3.36 -12.81
N LEU A 119 4.00 -2.50 -12.68
CA LEU A 119 4.12 -1.26 -13.47
C LEU A 119 4.26 -1.57 -14.97
N ILE A 120 5.12 -2.52 -15.34
CA ILE A 120 5.32 -2.93 -16.75
C ILE A 120 4.01 -3.45 -17.34
N TYR A 121 3.30 -4.28 -16.57
CA TYR A 121 1.98 -4.77 -16.97
C TYR A 121 0.99 -3.60 -17.16
N TYR A 122 0.84 -2.74 -16.15
CA TYR A 122 -0.02 -1.55 -16.21
C TYR A 122 0.28 -0.67 -17.43
N LEU A 123 1.56 -0.43 -17.72
CA LEU A 123 2.00 0.37 -18.87
C LEU A 123 1.79 -0.33 -20.22
N SER A 124 1.81 -1.65 -20.27
CA SER A 124 1.55 -2.42 -21.48
C SER A 124 0.08 -2.35 -21.85
N VAL A 125 -0.81 -2.57 -20.88
CA VAL A 125 -2.24 -2.69 -21.19
C VAL A 125 -2.96 -1.34 -21.30
N ARG A 126 -2.46 -0.27 -20.67
CA ARG A 126 -3.01 1.10 -20.90
C ARG A 126 -2.96 1.55 -22.38
N LYS A 127 -2.06 0.97 -23.19
CA LYS A 127 -1.95 1.29 -24.63
C LYS A 127 -3.17 0.84 -25.41
N GLU A 128 -3.94 -0.10 -24.87
CA GLU A 128 -5.17 -0.61 -25.45
C GLU A 128 -6.43 0.17 -25.05
N THR A 129 -6.29 1.31 -24.37
CA THR A 129 -7.42 2.13 -23.92
C THR A 129 -7.63 3.36 -24.83
N ILE A 130 -8.88 3.77 -25.04
CA ILE A 130 -9.20 5.05 -25.71
C ILE A 130 -9.59 6.04 -24.62
N LYS A 131 -8.85 7.16 -24.49
CA LYS A 131 -9.06 8.16 -23.42
C LYS A 131 -9.02 7.57 -21.99
N ASN A 132 -8.22 6.52 -21.75
CA ASN A 132 -8.15 5.76 -20.48
C ASN A 132 -9.42 4.99 -20.10
N LEU A 133 -10.36 4.84 -21.04
CA LEU A 133 -11.53 3.98 -20.92
C LEU A 133 -11.27 2.68 -21.69
N ASP A 134 -11.79 1.58 -21.15
CA ASP A 134 -11.71 0.28 -21.80
C ASP A 134 -12.42 0.34 -23.16
N LYS A 135 -11.79 -0.20 -24.21
CA LYS A 135 -12.38 -0.22 -25.55
C LYS A 135 -13.67 -1.02 -25.57
N GLU A 136 -13.75 -2.09 -24.78
CA GLU A 136 -14.94 -2.96 -24.70
C GLU A 136 -16.15 -2.22 -24.12
N ASN A 137 -15.94 -1.34 -23.13
CA ASN A 137 -17.00 -0.56 -22.49
C ASN A 137 -17.44 0.69 -23.29
N LEU A 138 -16.80 0.97 -24.43
CA LEU A 138 -17.10 2.18 -25.23
C LEU A 138 -18.07 1.93 -26.39
N PHE A 139 -18.28 0.67 -26.76
CA PHE A 139 -19.09 0.30 -27.93
C PHE A 139 -20.26 -0.65 -27.60
N GLU A 140 -20.52 -0.88 -26.30
CA GLU A 140 -21.81 -1.35 -25.78
C GLU A 140 -22.71 -0.15 -25.43
#